data_AF-A0A417YHX7-F1
#
_entry.id   AF-A0A417YHX7-F1
#
_cell.length_a   1.000
_cell.length_b   1.000
_cell.length_c   1.000
_cell.angle_alpha   90.00
_cell.angle_beta   90.00
_cell.angle_gamma   90.00
#
_symmetry.space_group_name_H-M   'P 1'
#
loop_
_entity.id
_entity.type
_entity.pdbx_description
1 polymer ?
#
loop_
_entity_poly.entity_id
_entity_poly.type
_entity_poly.pdbx_seq_one_letter_code
_entity_poly.pdbx_strand_id
1 'polypeptide(L)'
;MLRIFVILSLLLTGVAGCATSYSKDQAENEEGANHFTSPPQLTLIVDGDSYAVAQGGYSWSYENTDGTTVNVAADSMSPSEMVNGRNSIEVDEDTEITLQFEMDPADYKVKIWDKDNTVKAVYDKIDLSEYRGNVIYEVYANWEQGSSSYAFLLYIR
;
A
#
# COMPACT_ATOMS: atom_id res chain seq x y z
N MET A 1 -0.06 84.21 -32.88
CA MET A 1 -1.46 83.85 -33.20
C MET A 1 -1.56 82.34 -32.95
N LEU A 2 -2.45 81.74 -32.17
CA LEU A 2 -3.84 81.98 -31.83
C LEU A 2 -4.11 81.29 -30.46
N ARG A 3 -5.01 81.86 -29.64
CA ARG A 3 -5.41 81.36 -28.33
C ARG A 3 -6.39 80.19 -28.46
N ILE A 4 -6.35 79.20 -27.55
CA ILE A 4 -7.52 78.50 -27.00
C ILE A 4 -7.19 78.05 -25.57
N PHE A 5 -8.03 78.50 -24.63
CA PHE A 5 -8.14 78.09 -23.23
C PHE A 5 -9.45 77.30 -23.11
N VAL A 6 -9.45 76.05 -22.61
CA VAL A 6 -10.58 75.39 -21.92
C VAL A 6 -9.98 74.26 -21.05
N ILE A 7 -9.67 74.52 -19.78
CA ILE A 7 -10.46 74.17 -18.57
C ILE A 7 -10.65 72.65 -18.33
N LEU A 8 -9.81 72.15 -17.41
CA LEU A 8 -10.18 71.41 -16.19
C LEU A 8 -11.37 70.44 -16.27
N SER A 9 -11.07 69.15 -16.38
CA SER A 9 -11.90 68.09 -15.80
C SER A 9 -11.03 67.19 -14.93
N LEU A 10 -11.07 67.50 -13.64
CA LEU A 10 -10.70 66.59 -12.54
C LEU A 10 -11.58 65.35 -12.64
N LEU A 11 -10.98 64.18 -12.84
CA LEU A 11 -11.57 62.91 -12.42
C LEU A 11 -10.57 62.23 -11.50
N LEU A 12 -10.66 62.59 -10.21
CA LEU A 12 -10.19 61.73 -9.14
C LEU A 12 -11.11 60.51 -9.11
N THR A 13 -10.57 59.36 -9.50
CA THR A 13 -11.01 58.08 -8.95
C THR A 13 -9.83 57.48 -8.23
N GLY A 14 -9.68 57.89 -6.98
CA GLY A 14 -9.02 57.06 -5.99
C GLY A 14 -9.93 55.88 -5.70
N VAL A 15 -9.50 54.68 -6.09
CA VAL A 15 -9.99 53.46 -5.47
C VAL A 15 -8.78 52.84 -4.79
N ALA A 16 -8.82 52.85 -3.46
CA ALA A 16 -7.89 52.14 -2.61
C ALA A 16 -8.01 50.63 -2.92
N GLY A 17 -6.93 50.05 -3.45
CA GLY A 17 -6.74 48.60 -3.46
C GLY A 17 -5.94 48.23 -2.23
N CYS A 18 -6.58 47.53 -1.29
CA CYS A 18 -6.01 47.08 -0.02
C CYS A 18 -4.67 46.36 -0.21
N ALA A 19 -3.74 46.66 0.69
CA ALA A 19 -2.59 45.82 0.95
C ALA A 19 -3.08 44.41 1.29
N THR A 20 -2.82 43.44 0.41
CA THR A 20 -2.95 42.04 0.77
C THR A 20 -1.78 41.73 1.68
N SER A 21 -2.08 41.65 2.98
CA SER A 21 -1.24 41.00 3.97
C SER A 21 -0.75 39.67 3.42
N TYR A 22 0.56 39.45 3.48
CA TYR A 22 1.16 38.12 3.38
C TYR A 22 0.50 37.22 4.43
N SER A 23 -0.53 36.49 4.03
CA SER A 23 -1.09 35.39 4.79
C SER A 23 -0.13 34.21 4.61
N LYS A 24 0.85 34.15 5.50
CA LYS A 24 1.48 32.91 5.91
C LYS A 24 0.39 32.09 6.58
N ASP A 25 -0.26 31.20 5.83
CA ASP A 25 -0.99 30.03 6.31
C ASP A 25 -1.50 29.24 5.08
N GLN A 26 -0.58 28.51 4.46
CA GLN A 26 -0.88 27.23 3.85
C GLN A 26 0.22 26.28 4.32
N ALA A 27 0.08 25.81 5.56
CA ALA A 27 0.45 24.44 5.87
C ALA A 27 -0.65 23.55 5.30
N GLU A 28 -0.67 23.42 3.97
CA GLU A 28 -1.47 22.41 3.30
C GLU A 28 -0.58 21.19 3.16
N ASN A 29 -0.89 20.18 3.98
CA ASN A 29 -0.72 18.76 3.72
C ASN A 29 0.37 18.39 2.71
N GLU A 30 1.59 18.19 3.21
CA GLU A 30 2.36 17.05 2.71
C GLU A 30 1.73 15.78 3.29
N GLU A 31 0.51 15.46 2.85
CA GLU A 31 0.18 14.06 2.59
C GLU A 31 1.16 13.67 1.49
N GLY A 32 2.32 13.14 1.89
CA GLY A 32 3.24 12.54 0.94
C GLY A 32 2.44 11.52 0.16
N ALA A 33 2.15 11.82 -1.11
CA ALA A 33 1.59 10.86 -2.02
C ALA A 33 2.46 9.61 -1.87
N ASN A 34 1.86 8.52 -1.41
CA ASN A 34 2.56 7.26 -1.16
C ASN A 34 3.12 6.77 -2.49
N HIS A 35 4.35 7.19 -2.84
CA HIS A 35 5.05 6.85 -4.08
C HIS A 35 5.64 5.44 -3.98
N PHE A 36 4.81 4.46 -3.63
CA PHE A 36 5.19 3.06 -3.69
C PHE A 36 5.24 2.64 -5.17
N THR A 37 6.45 2.42 -5.69
CA THR A 37 6.65 1.94 -7.07
C THR A 37 6.54 0.41 -7.18
N SER A 38 6.30 -0.27 -6.07
CA SER A 38 6.09 -1.71 -5.95
C SER A 38 5.10 -2.00 -4.84
N PRO A 39 4.47 -3.19 -4.80
CA PRO A 39 3.58 -3.55 -3.71
C PRO A 39 4.30 -3.48 -2.34
N PRO A 40 3.60 -3.04 -1.28
CA PRO A 40 4.13 -3.01 0.09
C PRO A 40 4.66 -4.37 0.55
N GLN A 41 5.71 -4.39 1.36
CA GLN A 41 6.16 -5.65 1.97
C GLN A 41 5.21 -6.09 3.09
N LEU A 42 5.12 -7.40 3.28
CA LEU A 42 4.44 -8.03 4.41
C LEU A 42 5.47 -8.63 5.37
N THR A 43 5.35 -8.31 6.65
CA THR A 43 6.08 -8.96 7.73
C THR A 43 5.08 -9.73 8.60
N LEU A 44 5.41 -10.99 8.91
CA LEU A 44 4.63 -11.79 9.85
C LEU A 44 5.20 -11.56 11.25
N ILE A 45 4.34 -11.14 12.19
CA ILE A 45 4.70 -11.02 13.60
C ILE A 45 4.09 -12.20 14.35
N VAL A 46 4.92 -13.00 15.00
CA VAL A 46 4.53 -14.21 15.75
C VAL A 46 5.12 -14.09 17.15
N ASP A 47 4.26 -14.00 18.17
CA ASP A 47 4.66 -13.78 19.58
C ASP A 47 5.66 -12.60 19.78
N GLY A 48 5.57 -11.59 18.92
CA GLY A 48 6.43 -10.40 18.93
C GLY A 48 7.70 -10.50 18.09
N ASP A 49 8.04 -11.69 17.57
CA ASP A 49 9.16 -11.89 16.66
C ASP A 49 8.74 -11.63 15.20
N SER A 50 9.62 -11.00 14.42
CA SER A 50 9.35 -10.62 13.03
C SER A 50 9.96 -11.60 12.03
N TYR A 51 9.15 -12.03 11.06
CA TYR A 51 9.53 -12.96 10.00
C TYR A 51 9.23 -12.38 8.63
N ALA A 52 10.23 -12.35 7.76
CA ALA A 52 10.03 -12.04 6.35
C ALA A 52 9.31 -13.19 5.64
N VAL A 53 8.31 -12.87 4.84
CA VAL A 53 7.54 -13.85 4.05
C VAL A 53 7.98 -13.82 2.59
N ALA A 54 7.65 -14.87 1.83
CA ALA A 54 7.96 -14.91 0.41
C ALA A 54 6.95 -14.08 -0.37
N GLN A 55 7.38 -12.99 -1.02
CA GLN A 55 6.51 -12.28 -1.98
C GLN A 55 6.36 -13.10 -3.26
N GLY A 56 5.12 -13.28 -3.69
CA GLY A 56 4.71 -13.99 -4.89
C GLY A 56 4.45 -13.04 -6.05
N GLY A 57 3.60 -13.48 -6.96
CA GLY A 57 3.24 -12.68 -8.12
C GLY A 57 2.50 -11.41 -7.73
N TYR A 58 2.64 -10.37 -8.55
CA TYR A 58 1.98 -9.09 -8.33
C TYR A 58 1.67 -8.35 -9.62
N SER A 59 0.74 -7.41 -9.52
CA SER A 59 0.45 -6.38 -10.52
C SER A 59 0.37 -5.05 -9.78
N TRP A 60 1.03 -4.01 -10.29
CA TRP A 60 1.13 -2.71 -9.61
C TRP A 60 1.14 -1.56 -10.61
N SER A 61 0.47 -0.46 -10.27
CA SER A 61 0.40 0.75 -11.07
C SER A 61 0.76 1.96 -10.22
N TYR A 62 1.64 2.82 -10.73
CA TYR A 62 2.06 4.05 -10.06
C TYR A 62 2.32 5.16 -11.07
N GLU A 63 2.26 6.42 -10.62
CA GLU A 63 2.57 7.58 -11.44
C GLU A 63 4.02 8.06 -11.20
N ASN A 64 4.74 8.35 -12.27
CA ASN A 64 6.05 9.00 -12.20
C ASN A 64 5.91 10.50 -11.94
N THR A 65 7.00 11.15 -11.56
CA THR A 65 7.04 12.60 -11.35
C THR A 65 6.72 13.45 -12.58
N ASP A 66 6.77 12.87 -13.78
CA ASP A 66 6.40 13.53 -15.04
C ASP A 66 4.92 13.33 -15.44
N GLY A 67 4.13 12.70 -14.57
CA GLY A 67 2.71 12.39 -14.79
C GLY A 67 2.46 11.15 -15.63
N THR A 68 3.49 10.37 -15.97
CA THR A 68 3.31 9.11 -16.71
C THR A 68 2.96 7.96 -15.78
N THR A 69 1.94 7.18 -16.14
CA THR A 69 1.59 5.95 -15.41
C THR A 69 2.46 4.78 -15.85
N VAL A 70 3.07 4.10 -14.88
CA VAL A 70 3.81 2.86 -15.05
C VAL A 70 2.99 1.71 -14.50
N ASN A 71 2.88 0.63 -15.28
CA ASN A 71 2.29 -0.62 -14.84
C ASN A 71 3.37 -1.70 -14.86
N VAL A 72 3.53 -2.40 -13.75
CA VAL A 72 4.48 -3.50 -13.59
C VAL A 72 3.73 -4.76 -13.16
N ALA A 73 4.15 -5.89 -13.69
CA ALA A 73 3.68 -7.20 -13.25
C ALA A 73 4.86 -8.16 -13.18
N ALA A 74 4.83 -9.03 -12.18
CA ALA A 74 5.80 -10.11 -12.03
C ALA A 74 5.06 -11.40 -11.72
N ASP A 75 5.40 -12.45 -12.46
CA ASP A 75 4.96 -13.81 -12.16
C ASP A 75 5.83 -14.41 -11.05
N SER A 76 5.28 -15.41 -10.36
CA SER A 76 6.00 -16.20 -9.37
C SER A 76 5.61 -17.67 -9.47
N MET A 77 6.41 -18.53 -8.83
CA MET A 77 6.02 -19.90 -8.54
C MET A 77 4.76 -19.93 -7.67
N SER A 78 4.09 -21.09 -7.63
CA SER A 78 2.94 -21.26 -6.73
C SER A 78 3.33 -21.11 -5.26
N PRO A 79 2.39 -20.79 -4.34
CA PRO A 79 2.71 -20.64 -2.93
C PRO A 79 3.39 -21.87 -2.31
N SER A 80 3.02 -23.09 -2.73
CA SER A 80 3.63 -24.31 -2.21
C SER A 80 5.09 -24.46 -2.66
N GLU A 81 5.40 -24.08 -3.90
CA GLU A 81 6.75 -24.09 -4.46
C GLU A 81 7.61 -22.97 -3.85
N MET A 82 7.04 -21.78 -3.61
CA MET A 82 7.74 -20.64 -3.01
C MET A 82 8.27 -20.92 -1.60
N VAL A 83 7.53 -21.73 -0.82
CA VAL A 83 7.91 -22.10 0.54
C VAL A 83 8.65 -23.45 0.61
N ASN A 84 8.80 -24.15 -0.51
CA ASN A 84 9.51 -25.43 -0.55
C ASN A 84 10.97 -25.25 -0.12
N GLY A 85 11.41 -26.08 0.82
CA GLY A 85 12.76 -26.01 1.40
C GLY A 85 12.97 -24.87 2.41
N ARG A 86 11.95 -24.06 2.73
CA ARG A 86 12.01 -23.10 3.84
C ARG A 86 11.69 -23.80 5.16
N ASN A 87 12.29 -23.33 6.24
CA ASN A 87 11.92 -23.75 7.58
C ASN A 87 10.54 -23.20 7.93
N SER A 88 9.71 -24.03 8.56
CA SER A 88 8.44 -23.62 9.12
C SER A 88 8.64 -22.74 10.35
N ILE A 89 7.77 -21.77 10.55
CA ILE A 89 7.65 -21.03 11.80
C ILE A 89 6.79 -21.87 12.74
N GLU A 90 7.33 -22.28 13.88
CA GLU A 90 6.60 -23.11 14.85
C GLU A 90 5.65 -22.24 15.67
N VAL A 91 4.39 -22.67 15.78
CA VAL A 91 3.33 -21.98 16.52
C VAL A 91 2.45 -23.00 17.25
N ASP A 92 1.84 -22.56 18.34
CA ASP A 92 0.76 -23.28 19.01
C ASP A 92 -0.60 -22.79 18.45
N GLU A 93 -1.68 -23.50 18.75
CA GLU A 93 -3.02 -23.19 18.22
C GLU A 93 -3.57 -21.83 18.64
N ASP A 94 -3.08 -21.30 19.77
CA ASP A 94 -3.47 -20.03 20.37
C ASP A 94 -2.43 -18.91 20.17
N THR A 95 -1.34 -19.17 19.44
CA THR A 95 -0.33 -18.17 19.09
C THR A 95 -0.96 -17.01 18.33
N GLU A 96 -0.68 -15.79 18.78
CA GLU A 96 -1.13 -14.58 18.09
C GLU A 96 -0.25 -14.30 16.88
N ILE A 97 -0.88 -14.17 15.71
CA ILE A 97 -0.21 -13.85 14.46
C ILE A 97 -0.75 -12.53 13.92
N THR A 98 0.15 -11.57 13.72
CA THR A 98 -0.18 -10.28 13.10
C THR A 98 0.44 -10.18 11.71
N LEU A 99 -0.37 -9.75 10.75
CA LEU A 99 0.05 -9.38 9.40
C LEU A 99 0.41 -7.88 9.40
N GLN A 100 1.69 -7.56 9.33
CA GLN A 100 2.16 -6.17 9.32
C GLN A 100 2.58 -5.77 7.90
N PHE A 101 1.77 -4.96 7.23
CA PHE A 101 2.11 -4.38 5.94
C PHE A 101 2.84 -3.05 6.12
N GLU A 102 3.77 -2.72 5.22
CA GLU A 102 4.36 -1.36 5.17
C GLU A 102 3.31 -0.28 4.89
N MET A 103 2.25 -0.65 4.16
CA MET A 103 1.05 0.13 3.90
C MET A 103 -0.14 -0.82 3.89
N ASP A 104 -1.15 -0.55 4.71
CA ASP A 104 -2.31 -1.41 4.83
C ASP A 104 -3.06 -1.56 3.48
N PRO A 105 -3.45 -2.79 3.10
CA PRO A 105 -4.27 -3.02 1.92
C PRO A 105 -5.71 -2.56 2.15
N ALA A 106 -6.42 -2.30 1.05
CA ALA A 106 -7.87 -2.10 1.07
C ALA A 106 -8.59 -3.37 1.56
N ASP A 107 -8.11 -4.53 1.14
CA ASP A 107 -8.55 -5.83 1.64
C ASP A 107 -7.49 -6.92 1.41
N TYR A 108 -7.64 -8.05 2.10
CA TYR A 108 -6.88 -9.25 1.81
C TYR A 108 -7.72 -10.51 2.06
N LYS A 109 -7.27 -11.63 1.50
CA LYS A 109 -7.74 -12.98 1.83
C LYS A 109 -6.57 -13.88 2.21
N VAL A 110 -6.82 -14.78 3.14
CA VAL A 110 -5.89 -15.83 3.54
C VAL A 110 -6.31 -17.14 2.90
N LYS A 111 -5.45 -17.75 2.09
CA LYS A 111 -5.70 -19.04 1.46
C LYS A 111 -4.80 -20.11 2.06
N ILE A 112 -5.37 -21.29 2.26
CA ILE A 112 -4.61 -22.48 2.65
C ILE A 112 -4.36 -23.31 1.41
N TRP A 113 -3.10 -23.68 1.19
CA TRP A 113 -2.66 -24.47 0.05
C TRP A 113 -2.25 -25.88 0.49
N ASP A 114 -2.56 -26.87 -0.35
CA ASP A 114 -1.91 -28.18 -0.24
C ASP A 114 -0.61 -28.23 -1.06
N LYS A 115 0.08 -29.36 -0.95
CA LYS A 115 1.36 -29.60 -1.65
C LYS A 115 1.19 -29.82 -3.16
N ASP A 116 -0.04 -30.03 -3.63
CA ASP A 116 -0.37 -30.28 -5.03
C ASP A 116 -0.85 -28.99 -5.73
N ASN A 117 -0.50 -27.82 -5.18
CA ASN A 117 -0.86 -26.50 -5.72
C ASN A 117 -2.35 -26.24 -5.81
N THR A 118 -3.13 -26.79 -4.87
CA THR A 118 -4.58 -26.55 -4.80
C THR A 118 -4.96 -25.76 -3.55
N VAL A 119 -5.85 -24.78 -3.74
CA VAL A 119 -6.44 -24.03 -2.62
C VAL A 119 -7.44 -24.91 -1.90
N LYS A 120 -7.22 -25.10 -0.59
CA LYS A 120 -8.05 -25.91 0.29
C LYS A 120 -9.13 -25.12 1.00
N ALA A 121 -8.81 -23.90 1.39
CA ALA A 121 -9.71 -23.02 2.11
C ALA A 121 -9.34 -21.56 1.87
N VAL A 122 -10.30 -20.66 2.09
CA VAL A 122 -10.13 -19.20 2.00
C VAL A 122 -10.82 -18.56 3.19
N TYR A 123 -10.11 -17.68 3.87
CA TYR A 123 -10.55 -17.00 5.10
C TYR A 123 -10.29 -15.50 5.01
N ASP A 124 -10.94 -14.75 5.90
CA ASP A 124 -10.73 -13.30 6.05
C ASP A 124 -9.53 -12.97 6.95
N LYS A 125 -9.09 -13.93 7.77
CA LYS A 125 -7.97 -13.80 8.69
C LYS A 125 -7.30 -15.16 8.89
N ILE A 126 -6.12 -15.16 9.51
CA ILE A 126 -5.46 -16.40 9.89
C ILE A 126 -6.29 -17.10 10.97
N ASP A 127 -6.53 -18.39 10.75
CA ASP A 127 -7.10 -19.32 11.72
C ASP A 127 -6.18 -20.53 11.82
N LEU A 128 -5.74 -20.84 13.04
CA LEU A 128 -4.85 -21.95 13.36
C LEU A 128 -5.61 -23.18 13.89
N SER A 129 -6.85 -22.98 14.35
CA SER A 129 -7.56 -23.97 15.16
C SER A 129 -7.88 -25.27 14.40
N GLU A 130 -8.14 -25.17 13.10
CA GLU A 130 -8.54 -26.30 12.24
C GLU A 130 -7.36 -27.11 11.67
N TYR A 131 -6.11 -26.70 11.92
CA TYR A 131 -4.95 -27.24 11.22
C TYR A 131 -3.82 -27.72 12.15
N ARG A 132 -3.11 -28.77 11.75
CA ARG A 132 -1.94 -29.32 12.46
C ARG A 132 -0.82 -29.69 11.50
N GLY A 133 0.42 -29.62 11.99
CA GLY A 133 1.62 -29.86 11.21
C GLY A 133 1.94 -28.72 10.25
N ASN A 134 2.60 -29.03 9.14
CA ASN A 134 2.99 -28.04 8.14
C ASN A 134 1.78 -27.55 7.32
N VAL A 135 1.53 -26.24 7.36
CA VAL A 135 0.44 -25.57 6.67
C VAL A 135 0.97 -24.41 5.85
N ILE A 136 0.60 -24.38 4.57
CA ILE A 136 1.04 -23.37 3.61
C ILE A 136 -0.04 -22.29 3.56
N TYR A 137 0.34 -21.09 3.98
CA TYR A 137 -0.53 -19.91 3.95
C TYR A 137 -0.13 -19.03 2.77
N GLU A 138 -1.13 -18.49 2.08
CA GLU A 138 -0.99 -17.38 1.14
C GLU A 138 -1.87 -16.23 1.62
N VAL A 139 -1.30 -15.04 1.74
CA VAL A 139 -2.04 -13.78 1.87
C VAL A 139 -2.09 -13.14 0.49
N TYR A 140 -3.29 -12.96 -0.05
CA TYR A 140 -3.51 -12.22 -1.28
C TYR A 140 -4.13 -10.87 -0.93
N ALA A 141 -3.38 -9.79 -1.12
CA ALA A 141 -3.73 -8.45 -0.67
C ALA A 141 -3.95 -7.50 -1.86
N ASN A 142 -4.90 -6.59 -1.71
CA ASN A 142 -5.31 -5.63 -2.72
C ASN A 142 -5.17 -4.20 -2.19
N TRP A 143 -4.57 -3.35 -2.99
CA TRP A 143 -4.49 -1.89 -2.82
C TRP A 143 -5.16 -1.22 -4.02
N GLU A 144 -5.35 0.09 -3.95
CA GLU A 144 -5.83 0.87 -5.09
C GLU A 144 -4.88 0.74 -6.30
N GLN A 145 -3.57 0.67 -6.04
CA GLN A 145 -2.51 0.58 -7.04
C GLN A 145 -2.40 -0.81 -7.68
N GLY A 146 -2.91 -1.86 -7.03
CA GLY A 146 -2.76 -3.23 -7.53
C GLY A 146 -2.81 -4.29 -6.44
N SER A 147 -2.24 -5.45 -6.69
CA SER A 147 -2.30 -6.59 -5.78
C SER A 147 -0.99 -7.37 -5.71
N SER A 148 -0.78 -8.08 -4.61
CA SER A 148 0.36 -8.96 -4.42
C SER A 148 -0.01 -10.17 -3.56
N SER A 149 0.63 -11.29 -3.85
CA SER A 149 0.56 -12.52 -3.08
C SER A 149 1.76 -12.66 -2.15
N TYR A 150 1.59 -13.25 -0.97
CA TYR A 150 2.66 -13.51 -0.01
C TYR A 150 2.48 -14.91 0.59
N ALA A 151 3.52 -15.73 0.58
CA ALA A 151 3.46 -17.10 1.09
C ALA A 151 4.41 -17.35 2.26
N PHE A 152 3.95 -18.13 3.23
CA PHE A 152 4.75 -18.58 4.37
C PHE A 152 4.28 -19.96 4.86
N LEU A 153 5.14 -20.63 5.63
CA LEU A 153 4.92 -21.98 6.13
C LEU A 153 4.89 -21.94 7.66
N LEU A 154 3.78 -22.38 8.24
CA LEU A 154 3.66 -22.58 9.68
C LEU A 154 3.71 -24.07 10.01
N TYR A 155 4.30 -24.41 11.14
CA TYR A 155 4.14 -25.71 11.77
C TYR A 155 3.30 -25.52 13.02
N ILE A 156 2.04 -25.98 12.97
CA ILE A 156 1.08 -25.83 14.05
C ILE A 156 1.10 -27.11 14.89
N ARG A 157 1.39 -26.97 16.18
CA ARG A 157 1.51 -28.09 17.12
C ARG A 157 0.16 -28.68 17.53
#